data_AF-A0A423J2X5-F1
#
_entry.id   AF-A0A423J2X5-F1
#
_cell.length_a   1.000
_cell.length_b   1.000
_cell.length_c   1.000
_cell.angle_alpha   90.00
_cell.angle_beta   90.00
_cell.angle_gamma   90.00
#
_symmetry.space_group_name_H-M   'P 1'
#
loop_
_entity.id
_entity.type
_entity.pdbx_description
1 polymer ?
#
loop_
_entity_poly.entity_id
_entity_poly.type
_entity_poly.pdbx_seq_one_letter_code
_entity_poly.pdbx_strand_id
1 'polypeptide(L)'
;MTTTPKHSAPAPERKALPPSTLDFAVVGIGASAGGLQAIKLFFENMPQDNGMAFVIILHLSPDHQSIADKIIQESTQMPVLQVTQTVAIEKNRVYVILPAQRLTMNDGFLEVSATDPREGRHASIDLFFRNLADVHRERAFCLVLSGTGSDGAVGLSRIKEQGGITLVQAPEDAEFDGMPCAAIETHMVDLVLPVVEMPQKLLELWRNSREICLPTANDPELQTIAAVSERDAALAGQMLRDNLPRPLSTPLQRRTVMLTGVPVMKLLANSPAIGAVDAYKYLGNPLMTDPCLHLDVQAIAEYLFMRMEG
;
A
#
# COMPACT_ATOMS: atom_id res chain seq x y z
N MET A 1 -24.00 44.06 -17.91
CA MET A 1 -23.05 43.16 -18.60
C MET A 1 -22.75 42.02 -17.63
N THR A 2 -23.42 40.89 -17.82
CA THR A 2 -23.35 39.72 -16.94
C THR A 2 -22.18 38.86 -17.43
N THR A 3 -21.12 38.74 -16.63
CA THR A 3 -19.95 37.92 -16.98
C THR A 3 -20.20 36.47 -16.56
N THR A 4 -20.53 35.63 -17.54
CA THR A 4 -20.63 34.18 -17.39
C THR A 4 -19.24 33.61 -17.08
N PRO A 5 -19.07 32.75 -16.06
CA PRO A 5 -17.79 32.08 -15.82
C PRO A 5 -17.53 31.05 -16.92
N LYS A 6 -16.33 31.11 -17.52
CA LYS A 6 -15.84 30.13 -18.49
C LYS A 6 -15.79 28.74 -17.85
N HIS A 7 -16.63 27.83 -18.33
CA HIS A 7 -16.49 26.40 -18.11
C HIS A 7 -15.09 25.98 -18.60
N SER A 8 -14.23 25.56 -17.67
CA SER A 8 -13.00 24.85 -17.97
C SER A 8 -13.35 23.56 -18.71
N ALA A 9 -12.71 23.34 -19.86
CA ALA A 9 -12.93 22.14 -20.67
C ALA A 9 -12.72 20.87 -19.83
N PRO A 10 -13.51 19.80 -20.07
CA PRO A 10 -13.30 18.52 -19.39
C PRO A 10 -11.89 18.01 -19.68
N ALA A 11 -11.22 17.48 -18.65
CA ALA A 11 -9.95 16.80 -18.79
C ALA A 11 -10.07 15.70 -19.85
N PRO A 12 -9.07 15.51 -20.73
CA PRO A 12 -9.17 14.51 -21.78
C PRO A 12 -9.41 13.13 -21.18
N GLU A 13 -10.54 12.50 -21.51
CA GLU A 13 -10.84 11.11 -21.18
C GLU A 13 -9.74 10.22 -21.75
N ARG A 14 -8.91 9.69 -20.86
CA ARG A 14 -7.85 8.75 -21.22
C ARG A 14 -8.50 7.41 -21.54
N LYS A 15 -8.15 6.84 -22.69
CA LYS A 15 -8.58 5.49 -23.09
C LYS A 15 -8.16 4.51 -21.98
N ALA A 16 -9.13 3.85 -21.35
CA ALA A 16 -8.88 2.89 -20.28
C ALA A 16 -7.95 1.78 -20.79
N LEU A 17 -6.83 1.54 -20.09
CA LEU A 17 -5.93 0.44 -20.41
C LEU A 17 -6.61 -0.88 -20.02
N PRO A 18 -6.53 -1.94 -20.86
CA PRO A 18 -7.07 -3.23 -20.50
C PRO A 18 -6.33 -3.80 -19.26
N PRO A 19 -7.03 -4.40 -18.29
CA PRO A 19 -6.39 -5.07 -17.16
C PRO A 19 -5.47 -6.21 -17.62
N SER A 20 -4.34 -6.39 -16.94
CA SER A 20 -3.37 -7.42 -17.27
C SER A 20 -3.84 -8.84 -16.91
N THR A 21 -3.47 -9.78 -17.77
CA THR A 21 -3.67 -11.22 -17.59
C THR A 21 -2.62 -11.91 -16.70
N LEU A 22 -1.57 -11.20 -16.23
CA LEU A 22 -0.53 -11.80 -15.39
C LEU A 22 -1.11 -12.30 -14.06
N ASP A 23 -0.67 -13.49 -13.64
CA ASP A 23 -1.09 -14.16 -12.39
C ASP A 23 -0.18 -13.84 -11.19
N PHE A 24 0.68 -12.82 -11.31
CA PHE A 24 1.65 -12.44 -10.29
C PHE A 24 1.72 -10.93 -10.04
N ALA A 25 2.25 -10.56 -8.87
CA ALA A 25 2.47 -9.16 -8.53
C ALA A 25 3.61 -8.54 -9.34
N VAL A 26 3.37 -7.31 -9.79
CA VAL A 26 4.38 -6.45 -10.42
C VAL A 26 4.72 -5.33 -9.44
N VAL A 27 5.97 -5.31 -9.02
CA VAL A 27 6.52 -4.40 -8.03
C VAL A 27 7.22 -3.25 -8.75
N GLY A 28 6.63 -2.07 -8.70
CA GLY A 28 7.25 -0.83 -9.16
C GLY A 28 8.16 -0.23 -8.08
N ILE A 29 9.41 0.05 -8.41
CA ILE A 29 10.35 0.71 -7.50
C ILE A 29 10.71 2.08 -8.07
N GLY A 30 10.45 3.13 -7.30
CA GLY A 30 10.80 4.51 -7.63
C GLY A 30 11.90 5.02 -6.70
N ALA A 31 13.01 5.52 -7.26
CA ALA A 31 14.09 6.07 -6.47
C ALA A 31 14.86 7.17 -7.23
N SER A 32 15.61 7.99 -6.50
CA SER A 32 16.40 9.10 -7.06
C SER A 32 17.76 9.19 -6.34
N ALA A 33 18.12 10.34 -5.76
CA ALA A 33 19.34 10.51 -4.97
C ALA A 33 19.43 9.47 -3.82
N GLY A 34 20.56 8.77 -3.72
CA GLY A 34 20.78 7.67 -2.76
C GLY A 34 19.97 6.39 -3.06
N GLY A 35 19.09 6.42 -4.07
CA GLY A 35 18.22 5.32 -4.42
C GLY A 35 18.94 4.05 -4.85
N LEU A 36 20.10 4.18 -5.52
CA LEU A 36 20.87 3.02 -5.98
C LEU A 36 21.35 2.17 -4.80
N GLN A 37 21.85 2.79 -3.73
CA GLN A 37 22.30 2.06 -2.54
C GLN A 37 21.14 1.35 -1.84
N ALA A 38 19.99 2.01 -1.72
CA ALA A 38 18.77 1.41 -1.18
C ALA A 38 18.33 0.19 -2.01
N ILE A 39 18.35 0.30 -3.35
CA ILE A 39 18.02 -0.80 -4.26
C ILE A 39 18.98 -1.99 -4.09
N LYS A 40 20.29 -1.75 -3.94
CA LYS A 40 21.25 -2.83 -3.70
C LYS A 40 20.92 -3.59 -2.42
N LEU A 41 20.74 -2.87 -1.31
CA LEU A 41 20.39 -3.46 -0.02
C LEU A 41 19.07 -4.22 -0.06
N PHE A 42 18.08 -3.70 -0.79
CA PHE A 42 16.81 -4.39 -1.03
C PHE A 42 17.05 -5.75 -1.72
N PHE A 43 17.78 -5.76 -2.83
CA PHE A 43 17.98 -6.97 -3.63
C PHE A 43 18.94 -7.99 -3.01
N GLU A 44 19.92 -7.55 -2.22
CA GLU A 44 20.78 -8.44 -1.40
C GLU A 44 19.96 -9.30 -0.43
N ASN A 45 18.78 -8.81 -0.02
CA ASN A 45 17.87 -9.48 0.90
C ASN A 45 16.64 -10.10 0.18
N MET A 46 16.54 -9.99 -1.15
CA MET A 46 15.42 -10.52 -1.93
C MET A 46 15.76 -11.90 -2.54
N PRO A 47 15.04 -12.99 -2.18
CA PRO A 47 15.21 -14.29 -2.81
C PRO A 47 14.94 -14.25 -4.31
N GLN A 48 15.67 -15.04 -5.09
CA GLN A 48 15.54 -15.05 -6.55
C GLN A 48 14.22 -15.67 -7.04
N ASP A 49 13.60 -16.55 -6.26
CA ASP A 49 12.40 -17.32 -6.59
C ASP A 49 11.15 -16.80 -5.86
N ASN A 50 11.04 -15.48 -5.75
CA ASN A 50 9.96 -14.81 -5.03
C ASN A 50 8.59 -14.81 -5.73
N GLY A 51 8.55 -15.10 -7.03
CA GLY A 51 7.35 -15.19 -7.83
C GLY A 51 6.73 -13.85 -8.25
N MET A 52 7.46 -12.74 -8.13
CA MET A 52 7.06 -11.39 -8.53
C MET A 52 8.00 -10.85 -9.63
N ALA A 53 7.62 -9.76 -10.29
CA ALA A 53 8.51 -9.02 -11.19
C ALA A 53 8.81 -7.63 -10.63
N PHE A 54 10.01 -7.11 -10.86
CA PHE A 54 10.43 -5.81 -10.36
C PHE A 54 10.70 -4.86 -11.53
N VAL A 55 10.14 -3.67 -11.48
CA VAL A 55 10.35 -2.63 -12.49
C VAL A 55 10.82 -1.37 -11.81
N ILE A 56 12.04 -0.96 -12.12
CA ILE A 56 12.77 0.10 -11.43
C ILE A 56 12.81 1.34 -12.32
N ILE A 57 12.27 2.44 -11.82
CA ILE A 57 12.47 3.78 -12.38
C ILE A 57 13.46 4.51 -11.47
N LEU A 58 14.63 4.83 -12.03
CA LEU A 58 15.71 5.45 -11.26
C LEU A 58 16.14 6.78 -11.90
N HIS A 59 15.97 7.87 -11.16
CA HIS A 59 16.42 9.20 -11.58
C HIS A 59 17.89 9.42 -11.16
N LEU A 60 18.84 9.00 -12.01
CA LEU A 60 20.27 9.27 -11.81
C LEU A 60 20.77 10.45 -12.64
N SER A 61 21.91 11.01 -12.24
CA SER A 61 22.70 11.86 -13.14
C SER A 61 23.17 11.07 -14.37
N PRO A 62 23.29 11.70 -15.56
CA PRO A 62 23.60 10.99 -16.81
C PRO A 62 24.83 10.08 -16.76
N ASP A 63 25.86 10.46 -16.00
CA ASP A 63 27.11 9.69 -15.88
C ASP A 63 26.93 8.35 -15.15
N HIS A 64 25.95 8.25 -14.25
CA HIS A 64 25.68 7.04 -13.46
C HIS A 64 24.60 6.13 -14.09
N GLN A 65 23.87 6.62 -15.09
CA GLN A 65 22.76 5.88 -15.72
C GLN A 65 23.22 4.63 -16.48
N SER A 66 24.43 4.65 -17.06
CA SER A 66 24.90 3.61 -17.98
C SER A 66 25.36 2.30 -17.33
N ILE A 67 25.42 2.26 -15.99
CA ILE A 67 25.94 1.10 -15.23
C ILE A 67 24.99 0.63 -14.12
N ALA A 68 23.82 1.26 -13.98
CA ALA A 68 22.89 0.96 -12.90
C ALA A 68 22.39 -0.50 -12.95
N ASP A 69 22.05 -0.99 -14.14
CA ASP A 69 21.67 -2.38 -14.38
C ASP A 69 22.76 -3.37 -13.93
N LYS A 70 24.02 -3.10 -14.25
CA LYS A 70 25.18 -3.93 -13.85
C LYS A 70 25.37 -3.94 -12.34
N ILE A 71 25.28 -2.78 -11.69
CA ILE A 71 25.41 -2.66 -10.24
C ILE A 71 24.28 -3.42 -9.52
N ILE A 72 23.05 -3.34 -10.04
CA ILE A 72 21.91 -4.09 -9.50
C ILE A 72 22.09 -5.59 -9.74
N GLN A 73 22.61 -5.99 -10.91
CA GLN A 73 22.88 -7.39 -11.23
C GLN A 73 23.89 -8.03 -10.27
N GLU A 74 24.87 -7.28 -9.78
CA GLU A 74 25.81 -7.77 -8.75
C GLU A 74 25.14 -8.07 -7.40
N SER A 75 23.96 -7.48 -7.16
CA SER A 75 23.24 -7.55 -5.89
C SER A 75 22.14 -8.63 -5.87
N THR A 76 21.88 -9.30 -6.99
CA THR A 76 20.84 -10.33 -7.09
C THR A 76 21.19 -11.43 -8.09
N GLN A 77 20.67 -12.64 -7.87
CA GLN A 77 20.73 -13.74 -8.83
C GLN A 77 19.59 -13.66 -9.88
N MET A 78 18.60 -12.81 -9.68
CA MET A 78 17.57 -12.57 -10.70
C MET A 78 18.20 -11.92 -11.94
N PRO A 79 17.76 -12.27 -13.16
CA PRO A 79 18.16 -11.57 -14.37
C PRO A 79 17.73 -10.09 -14.30
N VAL A 80 18.69 -9.20 -14.46
CA VAL A 80 18.47 -7.76 -14.57
C VAL A 80 18.57 -7.35 -16.02
N LEU A 81 17.53 -6.69 -16.53
CA LEU A 81 17.45 -6.23 -17.91
C LEU A 81 17.19 -4.73 -17.95
N GLN A 82 18.10 -3.98 -18.56
CA GLN A 82 17.80 -2.62 -18.97
C GLN A 82 16.83 -2.63 -20.15
N VAL A 83 15.65 -2.01 -19.98
CA VAL A 83 14.63 -1.98 -21.02
C VAL A 83 15.00 -0.94 -22.08
N THR A 84 15.12 -1.40 -23.32
CA THR A 84 15.45 -0.54 -24.49
C THR A 84 14.48 -0.75 -25.65
N GLN A 85 13.62 -1.75 -25.55
CA GLN A 85 12.60 -2.14 -26.52
C GLN A 85 11.43 -2.79 -25.77
N THR A 86 10.35 -3.10 -26.48
CA THR A 86 9.22 -3.82 -25.89
C THR A 86 9.64 -5.19 -25.39
N VAL A 87 9.35 -5.48 -24.12
CA VAL A 87 9.68 -6.76 -23.47
C VAL A 87 8.51 -7.28 -22.66
N ALA A 88 8.32 -8.60 -22.65
CA ALA A 88 7.36 -9.26 -21.77
C ALA A 88 7.86 -9.22 -20.31
N ILE A 89 6.93 -8.99 -19.40
CA ILE A 89 7.14 -9.05 -17.95
C ILE A 89 7.08 -10.52 -17.52
N GLU A 90 8.15 -11.00 -16.89
CA GLU A 90 8.30 -12.36 -16.41
C GLU A 90 8.58 -12.38 -14.91
N LYS A 91 8.11 -13.42 -14.22
CA LYS A 91 8.41 -13.66 -12.79
C LYS A 91 9.92 -13.73 -12.58
N ASN A 92 10.37 -13.36 -11.37
CA ASN A 92 11.76 -13.48 -10.92
C ASN A 92 12.74 -12.69 -11.79
N ARG A 93 12.32 -11.55 -12.31
CA ARG A 93 13.14 -10.65 -13.12
C ARG A 93 13.07 -9.21 -12.64
N VAL A 94 14.15 -8.50 -12.92
CA VAL A 94 14.31 -7.07 -12.62
C VAL A 94 14.47 -6.31 -13.93
N TYR A 95 13.66 -5.28 -14.12
CA TYR A 95 13.67 -4.42 -15.28
C TYR A 95 14.11 -3.01 -14.86
N VAL A 96 15.15 -2.48 -15.48
CA VAL A 96 15.67 -1.14 -15.20
C VAL A 96 15.29 -0.20 -16.34
N ILE A 97 14.64 0.91 -16.01
CA ILE A 97 14.13 1.86 -16.99
C ILE A 97 14.82 3.20 -16.77
N LEU A 98 15.44 3.70 -17.83
CA LEU A 98 16.20 4.94 -17.77
C LEU A 98 15.29 6.16 -18.04
N PRO A 99 15.55 7.32 -17.41
CA PRO A 99 14.67 8.50 -17.44
C PRO A 99 14.40 9.12 -18.82
N ALA A 100 15.25 8.83 -19.82
CA ALA A 100 15.12 9.40 -21.18
C ALA A 100 14.00 8.76 -22.02
N GLN A 101 13.39 7.69 -21.51
CA GLN A 101 12.40 6.90 -22.22
C GLN A 101 11.00 7.22 -21.74
N ARG A 102 10.02 7.21 -22.65
CA ARG A 102 8.61 7.11 -22.28
C ARG A 102 8.29 5.64 -22.06
N LEU A 103 7.73 5.33 -20.90
CA LEU A 103 7.29 4.00 -20.54
C LEU A 103 5.76 3.90 -20.63
N THR A 104 5.28 2.94 -21.40
CA THR A 104 3.91 2.45 -21.33
C THR A 104 3.93 1.00 -20.87
N MET A 105 2.90 0.61 -20.12
CA MET A 105 2.70 -0.76 -19.67
C MET A 105 1.36 -1.21 -20.22
N ASN A 106 1.36 -2.34 -20.93
CA ASN A 106 0.18 -2.90 -21.57
C ASN A 106 0.19 -4.41 -21.40
N ASP A 107 -0.85 -4.98 -20.78
CA ASP A 107 -1.14 -6.42 -20.77
C ASP A 107 0.09 -7.35 -20.66
N GLY A 108 0.94 -7.08 -19.67
CA GLY A 108 2.14 -7.89 -19.40
C GLY A 108 3.38 -7.53 -20.20
N PHE A 109 3.39 -6.40 -20.92
CA PHE A 109 4.57 -5.87 -21.62
C PHE A 109 4.99 -4.51 -21.06
N LEU A 110 6.30 -4.29 -21.01
CA LEU A 110 6.92 -2.98 -20.86
C LEU A 110 7.26 -2.46 -22.25
N GLU A 111 6.62 -1.37 -22.65
CA GLU A 111 6.83 -0.71 -23.93
C GLU A 111 7.60 0.59 -23.70
N VAL A 112 8.73 0.72 -24.39
CA VAL A 112 9.58 1.89 -24.32
C VAL A 112 9.54 2.61 -25.67
N SER A 113 9.24 3.90 -25.65
CA SER A 113 9.33 4.77 -26.81
C SER A 113 10.23 5.97 -26.52
N ALA A 114 10.93 6.48 -27.55
CA ALA A 114 11.69 7.71 -27.42
C ALA A 114 10.75 8.87 -27.06
N THR A 115 11.15 9.69 -26.10
CA THR A 115 10.38 10.86 -25.68
C THR A 115 10.54 11.96 -26.73
N ASP A 116 9.44 12.57 -27.20
CA ASP A 116 9.53 13.80 -28.01
C ASP A 116 10.11 14.92 -27.10
N PRO A 117 11.24 15.55 -27.46
CA PRO A 117 11.82 16.67 -26.70
C PRO A 117 10.85 17.83 -26.48
N ARG A 118 9.80 17.95 -27.30
CA ARG A 118 8.76 18.98 -27.20
C ARG A 118 7.70 18.68 -26.14
N GLU A 119 7.56 17.43 -25.72
CA GLU A 119 6.53 17.01 -24.76
C GLU A 119 7.00 17.03 -23.30
N GLY A 120 8.30 17.25 -23.04
CA GLY A 120 8.85 17.54 -21.70
C GLY A 120 8.62 16.50 -20.60
N ARG A 121 8.01 15.35 -20.93
CA ARG A 121 7.61 14.32 -19.96
C ARG A 121 8.64 13.20 -19.97
N HIS A 122 9.68 13.35 -19.17
CA HIS A 122 10.53 12.25 -18.72
C HIS A 122 9.66 11.13 -18.11
N ALA A 123 10.15 9.89 -18.07
CA ALA A 123 9.52 8.85 -17.25
C ALA A 123 9.56 9.27 -15.77
N SER A 124 8.48 9.88 -15.31
CA SER A 124 8.26 10.15 -13.89
C SER A 124 7.80 8.87 -13.21
N ILE A 125 8.21 8.71 -11.97
CA ILE A 125 7.80 7.61 -11.10
C ILE A 125 6.26 7.66 -10.96
N ASP A 126 5.68 8.86 -10.84
CA ASP A 126 4.23 9.06 -10.78
C ASP A 126 3.50 8.48 -12.00
N LEU A 127 3.99 8.73 -13.22
CA LEU A 127 3.34 8.25 -14.43
C LEU A 127 3.43 6.72 -14.51
N PHE A 128 4.57 6.17 -14.13
CA PHE A 128 4.77 4.73 -14.08
C PHE A 128 3.84 4.07 -13.07
N PHE A 129 3.78 4.54 -11.82
CA PHE A 129 2.90 3.98 -10.80
C PHE A 129 1.42 4.09 -11.18
N ARG A 130 1.00 5.18 -11.83
CA ARG A 130 -0.37 5.28 -12.37
C ARG A 130 -0.67 4.19 -13.40
N ASN A 131 0.23 3.98 -14.37
CA ASN A 131 0.05 2.93 -15.37
C ASN A 131 0.06 1.53 -14.73
N LEU A 132 0.98 1.30 -13.79
CA LEU A 132 1.07 0.06 -13.02
C LEU A 132 -0.24 -0.23 -12.27
N ALA A 133 -0.80 0.77 -11.60
CA ALA A 133 -2.08 0.68 -10.91
C ALA A 133 -3.24 0.37 -11.85
N ASP A 134 -3.37 1.10 -12.95
CA ASP A 134 -4.49 0.94 -13.89
C ASP A 134 -4.47 -0.44 -14.58
N VAL A 135 -3.27 -0.99 -14.83
CA VAL A 135 -3.08 -2.27 -15.52
C VAL A 135 -3.10 -3.48 -14.57
N HIS A 136 -2.42 -3.40 -13.43
CA HIS A 136 -2.25 -4.54 -12.51
C HIS A 136 -3.14 -4.50 -11.26
N ARG A 137 -3.76 -3.36 -10.96
CA ARG A 137 -4.75 -3.19 -9.88
C ARG A 137 -4.31 -3.76 -8.54
N GLU A 138 -5.01 -4.74 -7.98
CA GLU A 138 -4.68 -5.39 -6.70
C GLU A 138 -3.33 -6.12 -6.71
N ARG A 139 -2.81 -6.44 -7.90
CA ARG A 139 -1.47 -7.03 -8.10
C ARG A 139 -0.38 -5.98 -8.31
N ALA A 140 -0.71 -4.69 -8.24
CA ALA A 140 0.23 -3.58 -8.33
C ALA A 140 0.82 -3.28 -6.95
N PHE A 141 2.14 -3.43 -6.82
CA PHE A 141 2.87 -3.12 -5.60
C PHE A 141 3.82 -1.98 -5.92
N CYS A 142 3.96 -0.99 -5.03
CA CYS A 142 4.92 0.10 -5.26
C CYS A 142 5.82 0.36 -4.04
N LEU A 143 7.08 0.65 -4.30
CA LEU A 143 8.08 1.05 -3.32
C LEU A 143 8.59 2.45 -3.69
N VAL A 144 8.49 3.40 -2.75
CA VAL A 144 9.18 4.70 -2.85
C VAL A 144 10.39 4.64 -1.94
N LEU A 145 11.58 4.73 -2.54
CA LEU A 145 12.86 4.69 -1.83
C LEU A 145 13.51 6.08 -1.79
N SER A 146 14.71 6.14 -1.21
CA SER A 146 15.55 7.34 -1.10
C SER A 146 15.56 8.17 -2.38
N GLY A 147 15.38 9.47 -2.19
CA GLY A 147 15.36 10.45 -3.26
C GLY A 147 14.96 11.84 -2.81
N THR A 148 15.29 12.83 -3.64
CA THR A 148 14.87 14.21 -3.42
C THR A 148 13.57 14.52 -4.18
N GLY A 149 12.81 15.51 -3.71
CA GLY A 149 11.55 15.92 -4.34
C GLY A 149 10.37 15.05 -3.91
N SER A 150 9.37 14.92 -4.76
CA SER A 150 8.08 14.28 -4.44
C SER A 150 7.57 13.33 -5.52
N ASP A 151 8.40 12.99 -6.52
CA ASP A 151 7.99 12.09 -7.60
C ASP A 151 7.71 10.68 -7.03
N GLY A 152 6.61 10.08 -7.45
CA GLY A 152 6.10 8.81 -6.94
C GLY A 152 5.00 8.97 -5.89
N ALA A 153 4.88 10.12 -5.20
CA ALA A 153 3.86 10.32 -4.18
C ALA A 153 2.44 10.29 -4.78
N VAL A 154 2.19 10.99 -5.89
CA VAL A 154 0.86 11.05 -6.51
C VAL A 154 0.51 9.74 -7.21
N GLY A 155 1.50 9.08 -7.80
CA GLY A 155 1.34 7.76 -8.41
C GLY A 155 1.08 6.66 -7.38
N LEU A 156 1.70 6.74 -6.20
CA LEU A 156 1.47 5.82 -5.09
C LEU A 156 0.02 5.86 -4.62
N SER A 157 -0.58 7.05 -4.51
CA SER A 157 -2.02 7.18 -4.19
C SER A 157 -2.89 6.41 -5.18
N ARG A 158 -2.53 6.41 -6.48
CA ARG A 158 -3.27 5.68 -7.50
C ARG A 158 -3.17 4.16 -7.34
N ILE A 159 -2.00 3.64 -6.96
CA ILE A 159 -1.82 2.23 -6.62
C ILE A 159 -2.80 1.85 -5.49
N LYS A 160 -2.86 2.68 -4.45
CA LYS A 160 -3.75 2.45 -3.32
C LYS A 160 -5.23 2.47 -3.70
N GLU A 161 -5.63 3.43 -4.52
CA GLU A 161 -7.00 3.53 -5.06
C GLU A 161 -7.44 2.30 -5.85
N GLN A 162 -6.50 1.60 -6.51
CA GLN A 162 -6.77 0.38 -7.27
C GLN A 162 -6.64 -0.90 -6.43
N GLY A 163 -6.48 -0.78 -5.11
CA GLY A 163 -6.36 -1.90 -4.19
C GLY A 163 -4.98 -2.56 -4.16
N GLY A 164 -3.98 -1.93 -4.78
CA GLY A 164 -2.60 -2.34 -4.69
C GLY A 164 -1.97 -2.04 -3.33
N ILE A 165 -0.69 -2.41 -3.18
CA ILE A 165 0.05 -2.28 -1.92
C ILE A 165 1.16 -1.25 -2.03
N THR A 166 1.29 -0.39 -1.03
CA THR A 166 2.21 0.76 -1.05
C THR A 166 3.21 0.71 0.11
N LEU A 167 4.50 0.58 -0.21
CA LEU A 167 5.60 0.58 0.76
C LEU A 167 6.47 1.82 0.56
N VAL A 168 6.99 2.37 1.65
CA VAL A 168 7.92 3.50 1.62
C VAL A 168 9.11 3.24 2.53
N GLN A 169 10.30 3.65 2.08
CA GLN A 169 11.51 3.58 2.92
C GLN A 169 11.36 4.48 4.13
N ALA A 170 11.70 3.98 5.31
CA ALA A 170 11.73 4.79 6.52
C ALA A 170 12.63 6.03 6.29
N PRO A 171 12.14 7.26 6.53
CA PRO A 171 12.92 8.48 6.30
C PRO A 171 14.30 8.47 6.97
N GLU A 172 14.40 7.90 8.16
CA GLU A 172 15.65 7.75 8.92
C GLU A 172 16.64 6.71 8.35
N ASP A 173 16.16 5.80 7.50
CA ASP A 173 16.95 4.79 6.78
C ASP A 173 17.34 5.27 5.36
N ALA A 174 16.66 6.30 4.85
CA ALA A 174 16.92 6.89 3.54
C ALA A 174 18.11 7.86 3.60
N GLU A 175 18.99 7.82 2.59
CA GLU A 175 20.05 8.82 2.44
C GLU A 175 19.46 10.21 2.12
N PHE A 176 18.38 10.23 1.34
CA PHE A 176 17.58 11.40 1.04
C PHE A 176 16.11 11.08 1.29
N ASP A 177 15.49 11.82 2.22
CA ASP A 177 14.17 11.56 2.76
C ASP A 177 13.04 12.27 2.02
N GLY A 178 13.33 13.15 1.06
CA GLY A 178 12.32 13.98 0.38
C GLY A 178 11.19 13.17 -0.26
N MET A 179 11.54 12.20 -1.11
CA MET A 179 10.56 11.32 -1.75
C MET A 179 9.78 10.46 -0.74
N PRO A 180 10.45 9.77 0.21
CA PRO A 180 9.76 9.08 1.30
C PRO A 180 8.78 9.94 2.09
N CYS A 181 9.20 11.12 2.55
CA CYS A 181 8.36 12.04 3.32
C CYS A 181 7.13 12.49 2.50
N ALA A 182 7.34 12.88 1.24
CA ALA A 182 6.25 13.27 0.35
C ALA A 182 5.24 12.14 0.11
N ALA A 183 5.71 10.89 0.01
CA ALA A 183 4.84 9.73 -0.11
C ALA A 183 4.05 9.48 1.18
N ILE A 184 4.66 9.60 2.36
CA ILE A 184 4.00 9.44 3.67
C ILE A 184 2.91 10.50 3.88
N GLU A 185 3.16 11.74 3.47
CA GLU A 185 2.21 12.86 3.57
C GLU A 185 0.91 12.63 2.78
N THR A 186 0.90 11.69 1.82
CA THR A 186 -0.33 11.33 1.09
C THR A 186 -1.35 10.58 1.95
N HIS A 187 -0.93 10.01 3.08
CA HIS A 187 -1.71 9.09 3.91
C HIS A 187 -2.21 7.84 3.15
N MET A 188 -1.61 7.52 2.01
CA MET A 188 -1.94 6.35 1.18
C MET A 188 -0.88 5.24 1.26
N VAL A 189 0.06 5.35 2.21
CA VAL A 189 1.13 4.37 2.46
C VAL A 189 0.64 3.27 3.40
N ASP A 190 0.79 2.01 3.01
CA ASP A 190 0.46 0.87 3.85
C ASP A 190 1.49 0.63 4.94
N LEU A 191 2.78 0.70 4.58
CA LEU A 191 3.89 0.39 5.47
C LEU A 191 5.10 1.30 5.21
N VAL A 192 5.69 1.79 6.31
CA VAL A 192 6.95 2.51 6.32
C VAL A 192 7.97 1.63 7.03
N LEU A 193 9.04 1.23 6.33
CA LEU A 193 9.98 0.21 6.80
C LEU A 193 11.43 0.55 6.39
N PRO A 194 12.43 0.11 7.18
CA PRO A 194 13.81 0.07 6.69
C PRO A 194 13.91 -0.76 5.41
N VAL A 195 14.77 -0.36 4.48
CA VAL A 195 14.84 -0.99 3.15
C VAL A 195 15.16 -2.49 3.20
N VAL A 196 15.96 -2.90 4.19
CA VAL A 196 16.36 -4.30 4.41
C VAL A 196 15.22 -5.20 4.89
N GLU A 197 14.14 -4.62 5.45
CA GLU A 197 12.97 -5.38 5.94
C GLU A 197 11.89 -5.55 4.85
N MET A 198 11.90 -4.69 3.82
CA MET A 198 10.89 -4.70 2.77
C MET A 198 10.79 -6.01 1.98
N PRO A 199 11.90 -6.67 1.56
CA PRO A 199 11.84 -7.93 0.81
C PRO A 199 11.00 -9.00 1.51
N GLN A 200 11.26 -9.21 2.81
CA GLN A 200 10.54 -10.20 3.59
C GLN A 200 9.06 -9.83 3.73
N LYS A 201 8.77 -8.53 3.90
CA LYS A 201 7.39 -8.06 4.01
C LYS A 201 6.62 -8.22 2.70
N LEU A 202 7.25 -7.96 1.56
CA LEU A 202 6.65 -8.19 0.24
C LEU A 202 6.31 -9.66 0.02
N LEU A 203 7.20 -10.58 0.41
CA LEU A 203 6.94 -12.02 0.32
C LEU A 203 5.73 -12.44 1.16
N GLU A 204 5.64 -11.93 2.40
CA GLU A 204 4.50 -12.17 3.28
C GLU A 204 3.19 -11.65 2.67
N LEU A 205 3.18 -10.40 2.21
CA LEU A 205 2.01 -9.78 1.60
C LEU A 205 1.58 -10.48 0.32
N TRP A 206 2.53 -10.83 -0.55
CA TRP A 206 2.26 -11.54 -1.78
C TRP A 206 1.68 -12.94 -1.51
N ARG A 207 2.26 -13.69 -0.57
CA ARG A 207 1.72 -14.98 -0.16
C ARG A 207 0.30 -14.85 0.38
N ASN A 208 0.06 -13.91 1.28
CA ASN A 208 -1.25 -13.69 1.88
C ASN A 208 -2.29 -13.30 0.82
N SER A 209 -1.94 -12.45 -0.15
CA SER A 209 -2.86 -12.08 -1.23
C SER A 209 -3.29 -13.25 -2.13
N ARG A 210 -2.50 -14.32 -2.18
CA ARG A 210 -2.84 -15.54 -2.92
C ARG A 210 -3.72 -16.50 -2.12
N GLU A 211 -3.68 -16.41 -0.79
CA GLU A 211 -4.44 -17.26 0.13
C GLU A 211 -5.79 -16.61 0.53
N ILE A 212 -5.89 -15.28 0.48
CA ILE A 212 -7.10 -14.53 0.83
C ILE A 212 -8.04 -14.46 -0.38
N CYS A 213 -9.07 -15.31 -0.40
CA CYS A 213 -10.27 -15.07 -1.19
C CYS A 213 -11.21 -14.19 -0.37
N LEU A 214 -11.40 -12.93 -0.78
CA LEU A 214 -12.50 -12.12 -0.25
C LEU A 214 -13.80 -12.64 -0.85
N PRO A 215 -14.81 -12.98 -0.03
CA PRO A 215 -16.09 -13.39 -0.56
C PRO A 215 -16.71 -12.22 -1.33
N THR A 216 -17.08 -12.49 -2.57
CA THR A 216 -17.74 -11.55 -3.47
C THR A 216 -19.21 -11.40 -3.08
N ALA A 217 -19.85 -10.30 -3.50
CA ALA A 217 -21.28 -10.09 -3.26
C ALA A 217 -22.18 -11.21 -3.85
N ASN A 218 -21.64 -12.04 -4.75
CA ASN A 218 -22.31 -13.18 -5.36
C ASN A 218 -21.93 -14.52 -4.71
N ASP A 219 -21.14 -14.53 -3.64
CA ASP A 219 -20.83 -15.77 -2.94
C ASP A 219 -22.08 -16.34 -2.28
N PRO A 220 -22.45 -17.60 -2.57
CA PRO A 220 -23.68 -18.20 -2.03
C PRO A 220 -23.66 -18.31 -0.51
N GLU A 221 -22.47 -18.33 0.12
CA GLU A 221 -22.31 -18.30 1.58
C GLU A 221 -22.72 -16.95 2.20
N LEU A 222 -22.55 -15.83 1.48
CA LEU A 222 -22.97 -14.50 1.95
C LEU A 222 -24.50 -14.33 1.96
N GLN A 223 -25.22 -15.11 1.14
CA GLN A 223 -26.69 -15.06 1.05
C GLN A 223 -27.39 -15.72 2.25
N THR A 224 -26.64 -16.36 3.16
CA THR A 224 -27.20 -17.18 4.26
C THR A 224 -26.95 -16.58 5.65
N ILE A 225 -26.64 -15.29 5.77
CA ILE A 225 -26.90 -14.60 7.04
C ILE A 225 -28.39 -14.24 7.03
N ALA A 226 -29.23 -15.25 7.29
CA ALA A 226 -30.65 -15.08 7.47
C ALA A 226 -30.87 -13.94 8.46
N ALA A 227 -31.73 -12.99 8.10
CA ALA A 227 -32.09 -11.82 8.90
C ALA A 227 -32.18 -12.21 10.38
N VAL A 228 -31.19 -11.79 11.17
CA VAL A 228 -31.19 -12.00 12.61
C VAL A 228 -32.46 -11.32 13.12
N SER A 229 -33.36 -12.11 13.71
CA SER A 229 -34.60 -11.58 14.27
C SER A 229 -34.26 -10.51 15.29
N GLU A 230 -34.97 -9.38 15.30
CA GLU A 230 -34.73 -8.27 16.25
C GLU A 230 -34.68 -8.75 17.71
N ARG A 231 -35.37 -9.85 18.04
CA ARG A 231 -35.31 -10.50 19.35
C ARG A 231 -33.95 -11.11 19.67
N ASP A 232 -33.30 -11.72 18.69
CA ASP A 232 -32.02 -12.41 18.90
C ASP A 232 -30.89 -11.38 19.03
N ALA A 233 -30.95 -10.30 18.24
CA ALA A 233 -30.06 -9.14 18.40
C ALA A 233 -30.26 -8.44 19.76
N ALA A 234 -31.51 -8.30 20.22
CA ALA A 234 -31.80 -7.72 21.53
C ALA A 234 -31.30 -8.59 22.70
N LEU A 235 -31.43 -9.91 22.58
CA LEU A 235 -30.93 -10.86 23.59
C LEU A 235 -29.40 -10.85 23.67
N ALA A 236 -28.72 -10.87 22.52
CA ALA A 236 -27.27 -10.78 22.45
C ALA A 236 -26.76 -9.46 23.05
N GLY A 237 -27.41 -8.34 22.72
CA GLY A 237 -27.10 -7.03 23.30
C GLY A 237 -27.32 -6.97 24.82
N GLN A 238 -28.29 -7.73 25.35
CA GLN A 238 -28.52 -7.82 26.79
C GLN A 238 -27.46 -8.68 27.50
N MET A 239 -27.08 -9.81 26.91
CA MET A 239 -25.99 -10.65 27.42
C MET A 239 -24.63 -9.94 27.45
N LEU A 240 -24.35 -9.09 26.46
CA LEU A 240 -23.16 -8.24 26.43
C LEU A 240 -23.17 -7.19 27.55
N ARG A 241 -24.33 -6.61 27.86
CA ARG A 241 -24.47 -5.64 28.96
C ARG A 241 -24.32 -6.27 30.34
N ASP A 242 -24.80 -7.50 30.51
CA ASP A 242 -24.73 -8.21 31.79
C ASP A 242 -23.31 -8.72 32.11
N ASN A 243 -22.47 -8.94 31.08
CA ASN A 243 -21.09 -9.39 31.22
C ASN A 243 -20.03 -8.27 31.17
N LEU A 244 -20.43 -7.01 30.96
CA LEU A 244 -19.51 -5.88 31.05
C LEU A 244 -19.36 -5.43 32.52
N PRO A 245 -18.16 -5.35 33.09
CA PRO A 245 -17.98 -4.88 34.47
C PRO A 245 -18.46 -3.42 34.60
N ARG A 246 -19.35 -3.16 35.56
CA ARG A 246 -19.87 -1.80 35.84
C ARG A 246 -18.71 -0.86 36.19
N PRO A 247 -18.72 0.41 35.73
CA PRO A 247 -17.69 1.38 36.10
C PRO A 247 -17.73 1.62 37.61
N LEU A 248 -16.57 1.48 38.25
CA LEU A 248 -16.34 1.77 39.66
C LEU A 248 -16.76 3.20 39.98
N SER A 249 -17.84 3.37 40.75
CA SER A 249 -18.34 4.65 41.22
C SER A 249 -17.76 4.98 42.60
N THR A 250 -16.53 5.48 42.67
CA THR A 250 -16.03 6.22 43.85
C THR A 250 -14.82 7.11 43.51
N PRO A 251 -14.76 8.37 44.00
CA PRO A 251 -13.61 9.25 43.81
C PRO A 251 -12.55 9.09 44.93
N LEU A 252 -11.27 9.24 44.56
CA LEU A 252 -10.06 9.45 45.38
C LEU A 252 -9.44 8.23 46.10
N GLN A 253 -8.24 7.80 45.66
CA GLN A 253 -6.98 8.27 46.25
C GLN A 253 -5.76 7.82 45.44
N ARG A 254 -4.86 8.78 45.17
CA ARG A 254 -3.53 8.60 44.61
C ARG A 254 -2.71 7.61 45.45
N ARG A 255 -2.21 6.53 44.85
CA ARG A 255 -0.91 5.95 45.22
C ARG A 255 -0.23 5.35 43.98
N THR A 256 0.85 6.02 43.61
CA THR A 256 1.86 5.60 42.67
C THR A 256 2.40 4.21 43.02
N VAL A 257 2.28 3.26 42.11
CA VAL A 257 3.24 2.16 41.97
C VAL A 257 3.70 2.18 40.52
N MET A 258 4.92 2.66 40.33
CA MET A 258 5.67 2.56 39.09
C MET A 258 6.11 1.11 38.92
N LEU A 259 5.76 0.49 37.78
CA LEU A 259 6.68 -0.31 36.97
C LEU A 259 6.05 -0.48 35.56
N THR A 260 6.84 -0.06 34.57
CA THR A 260 6.73 -0.23 33.11
C THR A 260 5.60 0.49 32.33
N GLY A 261 5.94 1.65 31.76
CA GLY A 261 5.73 1.92 30.32
C GLY A 261 4.46 2.64 29.85
N VAL A 262 4.51 3.98 29.88
CA VAL A 262 3.84 4.98 28.98
C VAL A 262 2.28 5.02 28.89
N PRO A 263 1.64 6.17 29.18
CA PRO A 263 0.17 6.33 29.12
C PRO A 263 -0.34 6.72 27.72
N VAL A 264 -1.22 5.90 27.13
CA VAL A 264 -2.07 6.28 25.98
C VAL A 264 -3.44 6.67 26.51
N MET A 265 -3.64 7.96 26.83
CA MET A 265 -4.97 8.49 27.18
C MET A 265 -5.03 10.00 26.99
N LYS A 266 -4.88 10.45 25.73
CA LYS A 266 -5.35 11.77 25.29
C LYS A 266 -5.36 11.95 23.76
N LEU A 267 -6.15 11.17 23.02
CA LEU A 267 -6.51 11.56 21.65
C LEU A 267 -7.77 10.86 21.11
N LEU A 268 -8.90 10.91 21.83
CA LEU A 268 -10.22 10.57 21.27
C LEU A 268 -11.31 11.53 21.79
N ALA A 269 -11.03 12.83 21.73
CA ALA A 269 -12.06 13.85 21.88
C ALA A 269 -11.75 14.95 20.87
N ASN A 270 -12.49 14.94 19.76
CA ASN A 270 -12.65 15.96 18.72
C ASN A 270 -12.21 15.52 17.30
N SER A 271 -13.00 14.64 16.66
CA SER A 271 -13.52 14.87 15.30
C SER A 271 -14.41 13.71 14.85
N PRO A 272 -15.61 13.99 14.29
CA PRO A 272 -16.54 12.97 13.83
C PRO A 272 -16.25 12.67 12.35
N ALA A 273 -15.58 11.55 12.08
CA ALA A 273 -15.59 10.79 10.81
C ALA A 273 -14.36 9.88 10.77
N ILE A 274 -14.36 8.83 11.59
CA ILE A 274 -13.47 7.69 11.38
C ILE A 274 -14.38 6.46 11.43
N GLY A 275 -14.68 5.93 10.25
CA GLY A 275 -15.42 4.70 10.07
C GLY A 275 -14.71 3.53 10.76
N ALA A 276 -15.49 2.57 11.22
CA ALA A 276 -15.15 1.52 12.17
C ALA A 276 -14.13 0.45 11.71
N VAL A 277 -13.12 0.79 10.90
CA VAL A 277 -12.14 -0.18 10.36
C VAL A 277 -10.81 -0.17 11.14
N ASP A 278 -10.50 0.87 11.92
CA ASP A 278 -9.18 0.99 12.57
C ASP A 278 -9.06 0.43 14.00
N ALA A 279 -10.14 -0.12 14.58
CA ALA A 279 -10.08 -0.74 15.91
C ALA A 279 -9.40 -2.12 15.93
N TYR A 280 -9.29 -2.78 14.77
CA TYR A 280 -8.75 -4.15 14.68
C TYR A 280 -7.22 -4.24 14.72
N LYS A 281 -6.49 -3.15 14.50
CA LYS A 281 -5.01 -3.18 14.47
C LYS A 281 -4.34 -3.17 15.85
N TYR A 282 -5.07 -2.93 16.95
CA TYR A 282 -4.47 -2.76 18.29
C TYR A 282 -4.58 -3.98 19.23
N LEU A 283 -5.19 -5.09 18.81
CA LEU A 283 -5.43 -6.26 19.68
C LEU A 283 -4.65 -7.54 19.31
N GLY A 284 -3.60 -7.44 18.49
CA GLY A 284 -2.80 -8.60 18.10
C GLY A 284 -1.55 -8.82 18.95
N ASN A 285 -1.64 -9.48 20.12
CA ASN A 285 -0.67 -10.50 20.59
C ASN A 285 -1.13 -11.23 21.89
N PRO A 286 -0.53 -12.38 22.29
CA PRO A 286 -1.22 -13.67 22.31
C PRO A 286 -1.34 -14.22 23.73
N LEU A 287 -2.52 -14.17 24.32
CA LEU A 287 -2.88 -14.97 25.50
C LEU A 287 -4.37 -15.25 25.37
N MET A 288 -4.74 -16.48 25.05
CA MET A 288 -5.99 -17.17 25.45
C MET A 288 -6.12 -18.44 24.59
N THR A 289 -5.48 -19.50 25.03
CA THR A 289 -5.92 -20.87 24.74
C THR A 289 -7.13 -21.15 25.62
N ASP A 290 -8.33 -20.77 25.18
CA ASP A 290 -9.57 -21.17 25.86
C ASP A 290 -10.69 -21.40 24.84
N PRO A 291 -11.25 -22.62 24.67
CA PRO A 291 -12.17 -22.93 23.57
C PRO A 291 -13.61 -22.39 23.74
N CYS A 292 -13.89 -21.57 24.77
CA CYS A 292 -15.25 -21.18 25.13
C CYS A 292 -15.63 -19.71 24.82
N LEU A 293 -14.74 -18.91 24.22
CA LEU A 293 -15.01 -17.50 23.90
C LEU A 293 -15.02 -17.25 22.38
N HIS A 294 -16.01 -17.82 21.68
CA HIS A 294 -16.45 -17.28 20.39
C HIS A 294 -17.52 -16.22 20.65
N LEU A 295 -17.09 -14.97 20.83
CA LEU A 295 -17.99 -13.83 20.64
C LEU A 295 -17.83 -13.30 19.22
N ASP A 296 -18.94 -13.26 18.52
CA ASP A 296 -19.06 -12.81 17.14
C ASP A 296 -18.78 -11.30 17.05
N VAL A 297 -17.65 -10.95 16.44
CA VAL A 297 -17.16 -9.57 16.38
C VAL A 297 -18.05 -8.69 15.50
N GLN A 298 -18.86 -9.31 14.63
CA GLN A 298 -19.84 -8.65 13.79
C GLN A 298 -21.00 -8.06 14.61
N ALA A 299 -21.43 -8.75 15.68
CA ALA A 299 -22.47 -8.27 16.58
C ALA A 299 -22.07 -7.02 17.39
N ILE A 300 -20.76 -6.87 17.68
CA ILE A 300 -20.23 -5.71 18.40
C ILE A 300 -20.19 -4.47 17.49
N ALA A 301 -19.87 -4.64 16.21
CA ALA A 301 -19.86 -3.57 15.22
C ALA A 301 -21.27 -3.02 14.94
N GLU A 302 -22.28 -3.90 14.81
CA GLU A 302 -23.68 -3.49 14.62
C GLU A 302 -24.27 -2.77 15.84
N TYR A 303 -23.92 -3.21 17.06
CA TYR A 303 -24.36 -2.55 18.29
C TYR A 303 -23.78 -1.13 18.46
N LEU A 304 -22.54 -0.90 18.03
CA LEU A 304 -21.92 0.43 18.06
C LEU A 304 -22.49 1.36 16.99
N PHE A 305 -22.89 0.82 15.83
CA PHE A 305 -23.52 1.59 14.75
C PHE A 305 -24.92 2.09 15.13
N MET A 306 -25.76 1.26 15.75
CA MET A 306 -27.12 1.65 16.19
C MET A 306 -27.13 2.75 17.26
N ARG A 307 -26.05 2.97 18.02
CA ARG A 307 -25.99 3.95 19.11
C ARG A 307 -25.45 5.32 18.71
N MET A 308 -24.93 5.48 17.50
CA MET A 308 -24.47 6.78 16.99
C MET A 308 -25.54 7.55 16.20
N GLU A 309 -26.65 6.91 15.82
CA GLU A 309 -27.80 7.56 15.16
C GLU A 309 -29.03 7.77 16.08
N GLY A 310 -28.84 7.75 17.39
CA GLY A 310 -29.88 8.05 18.39
C GLY A 310 -29.66 9.36 19.12
#